data_AF-A0AAW9J9R6-F1
#
_entry.id   AF-A0AAW9J9R6-F1
#
_cell.length_a   1.000
_cell.length_b   1.000
_cell.length_c   1.000
_cell.angle_alpha   90.00
_cell.angle_beta   90.00
_cell.angle_gamma   90.00
#
_symmetry.space_group_name_H-M   'P 1'
#
loop_
_entity.id
_entity.type
_entity.pdbx_description
1 polymer ?
#
loop_
_entity_poly.entity_id
_entity_poly.type
_entity_poly.pdbx_seq_one_letter_code
_entity_poly.pdbx_strand_id
1 'polypeptide(L)'
;CIGEVMVSPLDALKSILGMNTGFSSVLVMNIRLPRILVAFFVGASLALSGAILQGVVKNDLASPDILGVVNGGSVGALVFLTIFTDPKNNSLTTSIFYMPIFTFAFSFIALISILLIIGKSSSTN
;
A
#
# COMPACT_ATOMS: atom_id res chain seq x y z
N CYS A 1 12.29 -7.78 17.55
CA CYS A 1 12.33 -8.36 18.91
C CYS A 1 10.96 -8.46 19.57
N ILE A 2 9.94 -7.77 19.03
CA ILE A 2 8.56 -7.80 19.52
C ILE A 2 7.72 -8.60 18.51
N GLY A 3 6.74 -9.36 19.02
CA GLY A 3 5.87 -10.27 18.27
C GLY A 3 5.46 -11.45 19.15
N GLU A 4 4.58 -12.33 18.65
CA GLU A 4 4.10 -13.51 19.41
C GLU A 4 5.24 -14.44 19.86
N VAL A 5 6.26 -14.59 19.00
CA VAL A 5 7.52 -15.25 19.37
C VAL A 5 8.59 -14.17 19.55
N MET A 6 9.08 -14.04 20.78
CA MET A 6 10.20 -13.15 21.09
C MET A 6 11.48 -13.72 20.47
N VAL A 7 12.14 -12.88 19.68
CA VAL A 7 13.44 -13.19 19.07
C VAL A 7 14.41 -12.14 19.59
N SER A 8 15.53 -12.58 20.16
CA SER A 8 16.58 -11.69 20.65
C SER A 8 17.07 -10.76 19.53
N PRO A 9 17.37 -9.47 19.81
CA PRO A 9 17.89 -8.55 18.80
C PRO A 9 19.17 -9.07 18.12
N LEU A 10 20.03 -9.73 18.90
CA LEU A 10 21.25 -10.36 18.40
C LEU A 10 20.96 -11.49 17.42
N ASP A 11 19.94 -12.31 17.68
CA ASP A 11 19.58 -13.43 16.82
C ASP A 11 18.85 -12.99 15.56
N ALA A 12 18.12 -11.86 15.62
CA ALA A 12 17.55 -11.22 14.45
C ALA A 12 18.65 -10.66 13.53
N LEU A 13 19.67 -10.02 14.09
CA LEU A 13 20.81 -9.51 13.31
C LEU A 13 21.62 -10.66 12.68
N LYS A 14 21.90 -11.72 13.45
CA LYS A 14 22.56 -12.93 12.95
C LYS A 14 21.75 -13.64 11.85
N SER A 15 20.42 -13.61 11.95
CA SER A 15 19.53 -14.14 10.92
C SER A 15 19.61 -13.33 9.62
N ILE A 16 19.63 -11.99 9.72
CA ILE A 16 19.80 -11.10 8.54
C ILE A 16 21.16 -11.34 7.87
N LEU A 17 22.21 -11.56 8.68
CA LEU A 17 23.56 -11.88 8.20
C LEU A 17 23.72 -13.33 7.71
N GLY A 18 22.66 -14.14 7.73
CA GLY A 18 22.68 -15.54 7.26
C GLY A 18 23.45 -16.50 8.17
N MET A 19 23.85 -16.08 9.36
CA MET A 19 24.64 -16.89 10.31
C MET A 19 23.79 -17.81 11.19
N ASN A 20 22.45 -17.77 11.04
CA ASN A 20 21.50 -18.55 11.83
C ASN A 20 20.49 -19.26 10.92
N THR A 21 20.33 -20.58 11.08
CA THR A 21 19.48 -21.45 10.26
C THR A 21 18.23 -21.97 10.99
N GLY A 22 17.93 -21.47 12.19
CA GLY A 22 16.75 -21.88 12.96
C GLY A 22 15.42 -21.30 12.44
N PHE A 23 14.30 -21.76 13.02
CA PHE A 23 12.93 -21.27 12.72
C PHE A 23 12.79 -19.75 12.88
N SER A 24 13.48 -19.17 13.87
CA SER A 24 13.57 -17.72 14.07
C SER A 24 14.10 -16.97 12.84
N SER A 25 14.96 -17.62 12.04
CA SER A 25 15.54 -17.03 10.84
C SER A 25 14.53 -16.93 9.70
N VAL A 26 13.75 -17.99 9.48
CA VAL A 26 12.66 -18.01 8.49
C VAL A 26 11.62 -16.95 8.83
N LEU A 27 11.25 -16.82 10.10
CA LEU A 27 10.29 -15.81 10.57
C LEU A 27 10.79 -14.37 10.31
N VAL A 28 12.06 -14.11 10.63
CA VAL A 28 12.65 -12.77 10.43
C VAL A 28 12.76 -12.46 8.94
N MET A 29 13.30 -13.37 8.13
CA MET A 29 13.57 -13.13 6.70
C MET A 29 12.33 -13.14 5.81
N ASN A 30 11.38 -14.06 6.03
CA ASN A 30 10.23 -14.22 5.13
C ASN A 30 9.00 -13.43 5.56
N ILE A 31 8.85 -13.09 6.84
CA ILE A 31 7.64 -12.43 7.35
C ILE A 31 7.93 -11.01 7.82
N ARG A 32 8.91 -10.83 8.71
CA ARG A 32 9.14 -9.52 9.37
C ARG A 32 9.89 -8.54 8.47
N LEU A 33 11.00 -8.98 7.86
CA LEU A 33 11.84 -8.15 7.02
C LEU A 33 11.08 -7.54 5.82
N PRO A 34 10.35 -8.32 4.99
CA PRO A 34 9.61 -7.73 3.88
C PRO A 34 8.55 -6.73 4.35
N ARG A 35 7.87 -6.99 5.47
CA ARG A 35 6.88 -6.06 6.03
C ARG A 35 7.51 -4.74 6.48
N ILE A 36 8.67 -4.79 7.14
CA ILE A 36 9.41 -3.58 7.57
C ILE A 36 9.85 -2.77 6.35
N LEU A 37 10.37 -3.44 5.31
CA LEU A 37 10.78 -2.78 4.08
C LEU A 37 9.60 -2.08 3.40
N VAL A 38 8.48 -2.78 3.21
CA VAL A 38 7.27 -2.16 2.63
C VAL A 38 6.78 -0.99 3.48
N ALA A 39 6.72 -1.14 4.80
CA ALA A 39 6.30 -0.04 5.69
C ALA A 39 7.22 1.19 5.57
N PHE A 40 8.53 0.97 5.49
CA PHE A 40 9.51 2.05 5.31
C PHE A 40 9.32 2.76 3.96
N PHE A 41 9.24 2.02 2.85
CA PHE A 41 9.09 2.61 1.51
C PHE A 41 7.73 3.30 1.32
N VAL A 42 6.64 2.69 1.80
CA VAL A 42 5.30 3.29 1.75
C VAL A 42 5.26 4.56 2.60
N GLY A 43 5.77 4.52 3.83
CA GLY A 43 5.84 5.69 4.71
C GLY A 43 6.67 6.83 4.11
N ALA A 44 7.85 6.54 3.56
CA ALA A 44 8.69 7.53 2.89
C ALA A 44 7.99 8.15 1.66
N SER A 45 7.28 7.33 0.87
CA SER A 45 6.54 7.79 -0.31
C SER A 45 5.36 8.70 0.08
N LEU A 46 4.62 8.35 1.13
CA LEU A 46 3.52 9.15 1.65
C LEU A 46 4.02 10.48 2.23
N ALA A 47 5.13 10.46 2.98
CA ALA A 47 5.75 11.66 3.53
C ALA A 47 6.22 12.61 2.41
N LEU A 48 6.86 12.08 1.37
CA LEU A 48 7.28 12.86 0.21
C LEU A 48 6.09 13.44 -0.56
N SER A 49 5.07 12.63 -0.84
CA SER A 49 3.85 13.08 -1.52
C SER A 49 3.12 14.18 -0.74
N GLY A 50 3.03 14.04 0.59
CA GLY A 50 2.46 15.06 1.47
C GLY A 50 3.25 16.36 1.46
N ALA A 51 4.59 16.30 1.60
CA ALA A 51 5.44 17.48 1.57
C ALA A 51 5.35 18.24 0.22
N ILE A 52 5.30 17.51 -0.90
CA ILE A 52 5.11 18.10 -2.23
C ILE A 52 3.76 18.80 -2.32
N LEU A 53 2.67 18.14 -1.92
CA LEU A 53 1.33 18.71 -2.00
C LEU A 53 1.13 19.91 -1.08
N GLN A 54 1.64 19.84 0.15
CA GLN A 54 1.63 20.96 1.09
C GLN A 54 2.38 22.16 0.50
N GLY A 55 3.52 21.94 -0.18
CA GLY A 55 4.27 22.99 -0.85
C GLY A 55 3.55 23.61 -2.06
N VAL A 56 2.83 22.81 -2.86
CA VAL A 56 2.06 23.29 -4.03
C VAL A 56 0.82 24.07 -3.60
N VAL A 57 0.06 23.53 -2.64
CA VAL A 57 -1.19 24.15 -2.15
C VAL A 57 -0.90 25.28 -1.15
N LYS A 58 0.32 25.38 -0.64
CA LYS A 58 0.73 26.30 0.45
C LYS A 58 -0.22 26.20 1.65
N ASN A 59 -0.61 24.98 1.97
CA ASN A 59 -1.53 24.67 3.06
C ASN A 59 -1.06 23.42 3.79
N ASP A 60 -0.64 23.58 5.04
CA ASP A 60 -0.11 22.50 5.87
C ASP A 60 -1.19 21.47 6.28
N LEU A 61 -2.47 21.78 6.07
CA LEU A 61 -3.59 20.85 6.25
C LEU A 61 -3.85 19.97 5.01
N ALA A 62 -3.17 20.23 3.89
CA ALA A 62 -3.35 19.43 2.67
C ALA A 62 -2.68 18.05 2.84
N SER A 63 -3.40 17.00 2.44
CA SER A 63 -2.92 15.63 2.44
C SER A 63 -3.10 14.96 1.06
N PRO A 64 -2.24 14.00 0.69
CA PRO A 64 -2.33 13.30 -0.59
C PRO A 64 -3.62 12.51 -0.80
N ASP A 65 -4.29 12.14 0.29
CA ASP A 65 -5.57 11.41 0.22
C ASP A 65 -6.69 12.23 -0.41
N ILE A 66 -6.60 13.58 -0.38
CA ILE A 66 -7.59 14.49 -0.97
C ILE A 66 -7.70 14.31 -2.49
N LEU A 67 -6.64 13.82 -3.16
CA LEU A 67 -6.65 13.54 -4.60
C LEU A 67 -7.46 12.28 -4.98
N GLY A 68 -8.07 11.59 -4.01
CA GLY A 68 -8.96 10.46 -4.27
C GLY A 68 -8.28 9.17 -4.74
N VAL A 69 -6.95 9.14 -4.79
CA VAL A 69 -6.13 7.98 -5.21
C VAL A 69 -6.39 6.78 -4.30
N VAL A 70 -6.35 6.98 -2.98
CA VAL A 70 -6.55 5.91 -1.98
C VAL A 70 -7.97 5.35 -2.03
N ASN A 71 -8.96 6.22 -2.18
CA ASN A 71 -10.37 5.81 -2.28
C ASN A 71 -10.61 5.07 -3.61
N GLY A 72 -10.04 5.55 -4.72
CA GLY A 72 -10.08 4.87 -6.02
C GLY A 72 -9.49 3.47 -5.95
N GLY A 73 -8.30 3.33 -5.37
CA GLY A 73 -7.70 2.01 -5.15
C GLY A 73 -8.54 1.09 -4.28
N SER A 74 -9.12 1.61 -3.20
CA SER A 74 -10.02 0.85 -2.33
C SER A 74 -11.25 0.31 -3.08
N VAL A 75 -11.84 1.12 -3.96
CA VAL A 75 -12.92 0.67 -4.85
C VAL A 75 -12.44 -0.42 -5.80
N GLY A 76 -11.26 -0.29 -6.41
CA GLY A 76 -10.69 -1.31 -7.28
C GLY A 76 -10.46 -2.66 -6.58
N ALA A 77 -9.96 -2.61 -5.33
CA ALA A 77 -9.81 -3.79 -4.49
C ALA A 77 -11.15 -4.47 -4.17
N LEU A 78 -12.17 -3.66 -3.82
CA LEU A 78 -13.51 -4.16 -3.55
C LEU A 78 -14.16 -4.76 -4.80
N VAL A 79 -14.07 -4.10 -5.94
CA VAL A 79 -14.57 -4.61 -7.24
C VAL A 79 -13.90 -5.93 -7.59
N PHE A 80 -12.60 -6.07 -7.35
CA PHE A 80 -11.91 -7.35 -7.55
C PHE A 80 -12.48 -8.43 -6.62
N LEU A 81 -12.59 -8.15 -5.32
CA LEU A 81 -13.09 -9.14 -4.37
C LEU A 81 -14.54 -9.52 -4.63
N THR A 82 -15.42 -8.59 -5.00
CA THR A 82 -16.84 -8.90 -5.22
C THR A 82 -17.09 -9.68 -6.50
N ILE A 83 -16.30 -9.46 -7.56
CA ILE A 83 -16.46 -10.14 -8.85
C ILE A 83 -15.76 -11.51 -8.86
N PHE A 84 -14.58 -11.62 -8.23
CA PHE A 84 -13.74 -12.80 -8.32
C PHE A 84 -13.80 -13.73 -7.10
N THR A 85 -14.65 -13.44 -6.12
CA THR A 85 -14.94 -14.36 -5.00
C THR A 85 -16.15 -15.22 -5.34
N ASP A 86 -16.00 -16.54 -5.24
CA ASP A 86 -17.11 -17.47 -5.44
C ASP A 86 -18.04 -17.47 -4.20
N PRO A 87 -19.30 -17.00 -4.32
CA PRO A 87 -20.19 -16.80 -3.18
C PRO A 87 -20.59 -18.09 -2.47
N LYS A 88 -20.36 -19.25 -3.07
CA LYS A 88 -20.70 -20.56 -2.47
C LYS A 88 -19.61 -21.08 -1.54
N ASN A 89 -18.34 -20.76 -1.82
CA ASN A 89 -17.18 -21.35 -1.14
C ASN A 89 -16.27 -20.31 -0.48
N ASN A 90 -16.58 -19.01 -0.59
CA ASN A 90 -15.72 -17.89 -0.16
C ASN A 90 -14.26 -18.03 -0.64
N SER A 91 -14.06 -18.70 -1.77
CA SER A 91 -12.75 -18.94 -2.36
C SER A 91 -12.54 -17.96 -3.52
N LEU A 92 -11.31 -17.47 -3.65
CA LEU A 92 -10.92 -16.64 -4.78
C LEU A 92 -10.81 -17.54 -6.02
N THR A 93 -11.59 -17.26 -7.05
CA THR A 93 -11.54 -17.98 -8.34
C THR A 93 -10.25 -17.68 -9.11
N THR A 94 -9.61 -16.54 -8.81
CA THR A 94 -8.37 -16.09 -9.46
C THR A 94 -7.25 -15.87 -8.44
N SER A 95 -6.00 -15.90 -8.93
CA SER A 95 -4.84 -15.70 -8.07
C SER A 95 -4.80 -14.29 -7.47
N ILE A 96 -4.43 -14.17 -6.19
CA ILE A 96 -4.41 -12.89 -5.46
C ILE A 96 -3.42 -11.86 -6.05
N PHE A 97 -2.48 -12.32 -6.88
CA PHE A 97 -1.53 -11.46 -7.59
C PHE A 97 -2.18 -10.46 -8.55
N TYR A 98 -3.44 -10.64 -8.94
CA TYR A 98 -4.14 -9.68 -9.81
C TYR A 98 -4.75 -8.50 -9.04
N MET A 99 -5.00 -8.64 -7.73
CA MET A 99 -5.61 -7.59 -6.91
C MET A 99 -4.85 -6.25 -6.93
N PRO A 100 -3.51 -6.21 -6.87
CA PRO A 100 -2.77 -4.95 -6.99
C PRO A 100 -2.98 -4.25 -8.33
N ILE A 101 -3.07 -4.98 -9.45
CA ILE A 101 -3.32 -4.41 -10.78
C ILE A 101 -4.65 -3.65 -10.80
N PHE A 102 -5.71 -4.27 -10.26
CA PHE A 102 -7.04 -3.64 -10.19
C PHE A 102 -7.04 -2.40 -9.29
N THR A 103 -6.35 -2.49 -8.15
CA THR A 103 -6.20 -1.38 -7.20
C THR A 103 -5.47 -0.20 -7.87
N PHE A 104 -4.36 -0.44 -8.56
CA PHE A 104 -3.62 0.61 -9.27
C PHE A 104 -4.45 1.22 -10.41
N ALA A 105 -5.09 0.40 -11.25
CA ALA A 105 -5.90 0.88 -12.36
C ALA A 105 -7.00 1.84 -11.90
N PHE A 106 -7.77 1.45 -10.87
CA PHE A 106 -8.82 2.30 -10.32
C PHE A 106 -8.28 3.56 -9.62
N SER A 107 -7.11 3.47 -8.98
CA SER A 107 -6.44 4.64 -8.39
C SER A 107 -6.09 5.69 -9.46
N PHE A 108 -5.54 5.26 -10.61
CA PHE A 108 -5.24 6.15 -11.73
C PHE A 108 -6.52 6.72 -12.35
N ILE A 109 -7.55 5.90 -12.55
CA ILE A 109 -8.84 6.34 -13.09
C ILE A 109 -9.46 7.41 -12.19
N ALA A 110 -9.46 7.21 -10.87
CA ALA A 110 -9.98 8.18 -9.90
C ALA A 110 -9.19 9.50 -9.97
N LEU A 111 -7.86 9.43 -9.98
CA LEU A 111 -7.00 10.61 -10.10
C LEU A 111 -7.28 11.40 -11.38
N ILE A 112 -7.29 10.72 -12.53
CA ILE A 112 -7.58 11.33 -13.84
C ILE A 112 -8.96 11.97 -13.84
N SER A 113 -9.97 11.28 -13.30
CA SER A 113 -11.34 11.80 -13.24
C SER A 113 -11.41 13.10 -12.42
N ILE A 114 -10.75 13.15 -11.27
CA ILE A 114 -10.70 14.35 -10.42
C ILE A 114 -9.98 15.50 -11.13
N LEU A 115 -8.83 15.23 -11.77
CA LEU A 115 -8.08 16.24 -12.50
C LEU A 115 -8.86 16.81 -13.70
N LEU A 116 -9.62 15.97 -14.42
CA LEU A 116 -10.48 16.42 -15.53
C LEU A 116 -11.63 17.30 -15.04
N ILE A 117 -12.24 16.97 -13.89
CA ILE A 117 -13.31 17.79 -13.30
C ILE A 117 -12.78 19.16 -12.89
N ILE A 118 -11.62 19.21 -12.22
CA ILE A 118 -10.95 20.46 -11.83
C ILE A 118 -10.57 21.27 -13.06
N GLY A 119 -9.96 20.64 -14.06
CA GLY A 119 -9.54 21.31 -15.30
C GLY A 119 -10.72 21.91 -16.08
N LYS A 120 -11.86 21.22 -16.13
CA LYS A 120 -13.08 21.75 -16.75
C LYS A 120 -13.65 22.95 -16.00
N SER A 121 -13.58 22.93 -14.66
CA SER A 121 -14.04 24.05 -13.82
C SER A 121 -13.16 25.29 -13.96
N SER A 122 -11.88 25.14 -14.29
CA SER A 122 -10.97 26.26 -14.52
C SER A 122 -11.18 26.95 -15.87
N SER A 123 -11.78 26.26 -16.86
CA SER A 123 -12.02 26.81 -18.20
C SER A 123 -13.31 27.62 -18.32
N THR A 124 -14.16 27.62 -17.28
CA THR A 124 -15.45 28.31 -17.25
C THR A 124 -15.47 29.60 -16.42
N ASN A 125 -14.30 30.01 -15.87
CA ASN A 125 -14.07 31.33 -15.28
C ASN A 125 -13.09 32.11 -16.15
#